data_AF-A0A0A9D5T5-F1
#
_entry.id   AF-A0A0A9D5T5-F1
#
_cell.length_a   1.000
_cell.length_b   1.000
_cell.length_c   1.000
_cell.angle_alpha   90.00
_cell.angle_beta   90.00
_cell.angle_gamma   90.00
#
_symmetry.space_group_name_H-M   'P 1'
#
loop_
_entity.id
_entity.type
_entity.pdbx_description
1 polymer ?
#
loop_
_entity_poly.entity_id
_entity_poly.type
_entity_poly.pdbx_seq_one_letter_code
_entity_poly.pdbx_strand_id
1 'polypeptide(L)'
;MGFWVLALVLAFLVGAAHGSEPWWNETQAYGTNANSGRNGVFVGLTLIQSAAAKGAVCLDGSLPGYHLHRGFGSGANSWLVNLEGGGWCNDVKSCVFRKSSRRGSSNHMERQLQFTGIMSNRPEENPGILLTSLPCVLTPSRFHTSLLFQRYCY
;
A
#
# COMPACT_ATOMS: atom_id res chain seq x y z
N MET A 1 35.45 -15.56 -40.94
CA MET A 1 35.16 -14.31 -40.21
C MET A 1 33.68 -14.04 -39.93
N GLY A 2 32.73 -14.93 -40.28
CA GLY A 2 31.27 -14.64 -40.16
C GLY A 2 30.50 -15.30 -39.00
N PHE A 3 31.00 -16.41 -38.44
CA PHE A 3 30.27 -17.16 -37.40
C PHE A 3 30.25 -16.48 -36.03
N TRP A 4 31.32 -15.77 -35.67
CA TRP A 4 31.40 -15.05 -34.40
C TRP A 4 30.46 -13.84 -34.34
N VAL A 5 30.21 -13.19 -35.48
CA VAL A 5 29.29 -12.06 -35.56
C VAL A 5 27.85 -12.52 -35.36
N LEU A 6 27.45 -13.63 -35.99
CA LEU A 6 26.12 -14.22 -35.80
C LEU A 6 25.91 -14.71 -34.36
N ALA A 7 26.92 -15.32 -33.74
CA ALA A 7 26.86 -15.75 -32.34
C ALA A 7 26.71 -14.56 -31.37
N LEU A 8 27.41 -13.45 -31.63
CA LEU A 8 27.30 -12.23 -30.82
C LEU A 8 25.94 -11.55 -30.99
N VAL A 9 25.40 -11.51 -32.21
CA VAL A 9 24.06 -10.96 -32.48
C VAL A 9 22.98 -11.82 -31.83
N LEU A 10 23.07 -13.15 -31.92
CA LEU A 10 22.14 -14.06 -31.24
C LEU A 10 22.25 -13.96 -29.72
N ALA A 11 23.45 -13.82 -29.15
CA ALA A 11 23.63 -13.59 -27.72
C ALA A 11 23.02 -12.25 -27.27
N PHE A 12 23.11 -11.20 -28.09
CA PHE A 12 22.49 -9.90 -27.82
C PHE A 12 20.95 -9.97 -27.91
N LEU A 13 20.41 -10.70 -28.87
CA LEU A 13 18.96 -10.89 -29.03
C LEU A 13 18.36 -11.79 -27.94
N VAL A 14 19.08 -12.83 -27.51
CA VAL A 14 18.68 -13.69 -26.37
C VAL A 14 18.83 -12.92 -25.05
N GLY A 15 19.89 -12.11 -24.89
CA GLY A 15 20.08 -11.25 -23.72
C GLY A 15 19.00 -10.16 -23.57
N ALA A 16 18.41 -9.70 -24.68
CA ALA A 16 17.31 -8.74 -24.66
C ALA A 16 15.94 -9.39 -24.36
N ALA A 17 15.79 -10.71 -24.53
CA ALA A 17 14.54 -11.43 -24.29
C ALA A 17 14.38 -11.90 -22.83
N HIS A 18 15.49 -12.03 -22.09
CA HIS A 18 15.45 -12.28 -20.65
C HIS A 18 15.36 -10.95 -19.91
N GLY A 19 14.15 -10.40 -19.85
CA GLY A 19 13.80 -9.36 -18.88
C GLY A 19 14.04 -9.91 -17.48
N SER A 20 15.24 -9.70 -16.96
CA SER A 20 15.56 -9.95 -15.57
C SER A 20 14.77 -8.94 -14.74
N GLU A 21 13.63 -9.36 -14.20
CA GLU A 21 12.98 -8.60 -13.13
C GLU A 21 14.02 -8.44 -12.00
N PRO A 22 14.46 -7.22 -11.70
CA PRO A 22 15.42 -7.03 -10.63
C PRO A 22 14.73 -7.35 -9.30
N TRP A 23 15.33 -8.23 -8.51
CA TRP A 23 14.87 -8.68 -7.18
C TRP A 23 14.85 -7.56 -6.10
N TRP A 24 14.94 -6.29 -6.48
CA TRP A 24 14.92 -5.11 -5.60
C TRP A 24 13.68 -4.21 -5.77
N ASN A 25 12.54 -4.75 -6.22
CA ASN A 25 11.23 -4.05 -6.18
C ASN A 25 10.73 -3.86 -4.73
N GLU A 26 11.55 -3.26 -3.86
CA GLU A 26 11.23 -2.98 -2.47
C GLU A 26 10.15 -1.91 -2.41
N THR A 27 8.99 -2.27 -1.87
CA THR A 27 7.91 -1.29 -1.59
C THR A 27 8.46 -0.17 -0.72
N GLN A 28 8.31 1.07 -1.16
CA GLN A 28 8.73 2.22 -0.36
C GLN A 28 7.71 2.44 0.74
N ALA A 29 8.08 2.07 1.97
CA ALA A 29 7.29 2.28 3.16
C ALA A 29 7.74 3.54 3.89
N TYR A 30 6.83 4.49 4.08
CA TYR A 30 7.05 5.66 4.92
C TYR A 30 6.85 5.25 6.38
N GLY A 31 7.93 4.78 7.02
CA GLY A 31 7.88 4.21 8.37
C GLY A 31 7.57 5.23 9.49
N THR A 32 6.96 4.73 10.56
CA THR A 32 6.87 5.41 11.87
C THR A 32 7.16 4.41 12.98
N ASN A 33 7.67 4.91 14.12
CA ASN A 33 7.45 4.23 15.39
C ASN A 33 5.95 4.34 15.68
N ALA A 34 5.21 3.24 15.53
CA ALA A 34 3.80 3.16 15.90
C ALA A 34 3.68 3.46 17.40
N ASN A 35 3.52 4.75 17.72
CA ASN A 35 3.32 5.18 19.09
C ASN A 35 1.85 4.90 19.41
N SER A 36 1.56 3.64 19.74
CA SER A 36 0.26 3.18 20.24
C SER A 36 0.02 3.74 21.63
N GLY A 37 -0.09 5.07 21.73
CA GLY A 37 -0.62 5.75 22.90
C GLY A 37 -2.15 5.72 22.88
N ARG A 38 -2.77 6.36 23.88
CA ARG A 38 -4.23 6.54 23.96
C ARG A 38 -4.83 7.24 22.74
N ASN A 39 -4.05 7.85 21.85
CA ASN A 39 -4.53 8.70 20.77
C ASN A 39 -4.64 7.99 19.40
N GLY A 40 -4.69 6.65 19.33
CA GLY A 40 -4.89 5.91 18.07
C GLY A 40 -3.59 5.57 17.32
N VAL A 41 -3.68 4.67 16.33
CA VAL A 41 -2.51 4.16 15.57
C VAL A 41 -2.35 4.91 14.25
N PHE A 42 -1.17 5.50 14.04
CA PHE A 42 -0.76 6.07 12.76
C PHE A 42 0.01 5.05 11.94
N VAL A 43 -0.46 4.79 10.73
CA VAL A 43 0.10 3.79 9.82
C VAL A 43 0.70 4.49 8.60
N GLY A 44 1.94 4.12 8.26
CA GLY A 44 2.68 4.65 7.13
C GLY A 44 2.12 4.26 5.77
N LEU A 45 2.25 5.14 4.78
CA LEU A 45 1.95 4.84 3.38
C LEU A 45 3.03 3.92 2.81
N THR A 46 2.62 2.90 2.06
CA THR A 46 3.49 1.99 1.34
C THR A 46 3.18 2.07 -0.15
N LEU A 47 4.16 2.45 -0.98
CA LEU A 47 4.03 2.49 -2.44
C LEU A 47 4.37 1.14 -3.07
N ILE A 48 3.58 0.74 -4.06
CA ILE A 48 3.74 -0.54 -4.76
C ILE A 48 4.68 -0.35 -5.96
N GLN A 49 5.98 -0.61 -5.78
CA GLN A 49 6.99 -0.37 -6.84
C GLN A 49 6.73 -1.23 -8.08
N SER A 50 6.33 -2.48 -7.91
CA SER A 50 6.03 -3.39 -9.02
C SER A 50 4.78 -3.03 -9.82
N ALA A 51 4.00 -2.03 -9.40
CA ALA A 51 2.75 -1.64 -10.07
C ALA A 51 3.00 -0.97 -11.44
N ALA A 52 4.07 -0.18 -11.56
CA ALA A 52 4.42 0.48 -12.82
C ALA A 52 4.70 -0.52 -13.95
N ALA A 53 5.39 -1.62 -13.66
CA ALA A 53 5.67 -2.69 -14.62
C ALA A 53 4.39 -3.36 -15.15
N LYS A 54 3.29 -3.27 -14.39
CA LYS A 54 1.96 -3.80 -14.76
C LYS A 54 1.02 -2.74 -15.33
N GLY A 55 1.49 -1.50 -15.52
CA GLY A 55 0.65 -0.38 -15.95
C GLY A 55 -0.37 0.10 -14.92
N ALA A 56 -0.28 -0.37 -13.67
CA ALA A 56 -1.18 0.02 -12.59
C ALA A 56 -0.65 1.30 -11.92
N VAL A 57 -1.13 2.45 -12.37
CA VAL A 57 -0.69 3.77 -11.91
C VAL A 57 -1.87 4.68 -11.57
N CYS A 58 -1.60 5.72 -10.79
CA CYS A 58 -2.52 6.83 -10.51
C CYS A 58 -2.84 7.64 -11.78
N LEU A 59 -3.85 8.52 -11.74
CA LEU A 59 -4.20 9.41 -12.87
C LEU A 59 -3.04 10.28 -13.35
N ASP A 60 -2.11 10.64 -12.46
CA ASP A 60 -0.91 11.42 -12.78
C ASP A 60 0.30 10.56 -13.16
N GLY A 61 0.17 9.23 -13.19
CA GLY A 61 1.24 8.28 -13.45
C GLY A 61 2.07 7.88 -12.22
N SER A 62 1.80 8.43 -11.04
CA SER A 62 2.46 8.02 -9.80
C SER A 62 2.04 6.61 -9.35
N LEU A 63 2.83 5.99 -8.47
CA LEU A 63 2.56 4.64 -8.00
C LEU A 63 1.39 4.62 -7.01
N PRO A 64 0.51 3.60 -7.06
CA PRO A 64 -0.51 3.40 -6.04
C PRO A 64 0.12 2.99 -4.70
N GLY A 65 -0.64 3.13 -3.61
CA GLY A 65 -0.17 2.75 -2.28
C GLY A 65 -1.28 2.38 -1.29
N TYR A 66 -0.87 1.83 -0.16
CA TYR A 66 -1.76 1.41 0.92
C TYR A 66 -1.14 1.69 2.29
N HIS A 67 -1.96 1.67 3.33
CA HIS A 67 -1.52 1.65 4.73
C HIS A 67 -1.81 0.26 5.29
N LEU A 68 -0.80 -0.40 5.85
CA LEU A 68 -0.93 -1.77 6.37
C LEU A 68 -0.50 -1.83 7.84
N HIS A 69 -1.42 -2.25 8.70
CA HIS A 69 -1.11 -2.71 10.04
C HIS A 69 -1.22 -4.23 10.09
N ARG A 70 -0.11 -4.93 10.33
CA ARG A 70 -0.12 -6.40 10.39
C ARG A 70 -0.82 -6.90 11.65
N GLY A 71 -1.64 -7.92 11.49
CA GLY A 71 -2.23 -8.69 12.58
C GLY A 71 -1.19 -9.61 13.24
N PHE A 72 -1.57 -10.27 14.33
CA PHE A 72 -0.72 -11.25 15.02
C PHE A 72 -1.53 -12.44 15.55
N GLY A 73 -0.81 -13.48 15.99
CA GLY A 73 -1.42 -14.67 16.58
C GLY A 73 -2.38 -15.36 15.60
N SER A 74 -3.55 -15.77 16.10
CA SER A 74 -4.59 -16.43 15.30
C SER A 74 -5.20 -15.55 14.22
N GLY A 75 -5.11 -14.22 14.34
CA GLY A 75 -5.66 -13.29 13.35
C GLY A 75 -4.66 -12.83 12.29
N ALA A 76 -3.40 -13.28 12.32
CA ALA A 76 -2.37 -12.82 11.38
C ALA A 76 -2.76 -13.06 9.90
N ASN A 77 -3.53 -14.13 9.65
CA ASN A 77 -4.04 -14.50 8.32
C ASN A 77 -5.47 -14.01 8.05
N SER A 78 -6.09 -13.32 8.99
CA SER A 78 -7.37 -12.66 8.80
C SER A 78 -7.13 -11.23 8.32
N TRP A 79 -7.93 -10.76 7.37
CA TRP A 79 -7.76 -9.45 6.74
C TRP A 79 -9.04 -8.63 6.79
N LEU A 80 -8.91 -7.35 7.15
CA LEU A 80 -9.90 -6.32 6.87
C LEU A 80 -9.30 -5.37 5.84
N VAL A 81 -9.92 -5.34 4.65
CA VAL A 81 -9.51 -4.47 3.55
C VAL A 81 -10.53 -3.36 3.40
N ASN A 82 -10.10 -2.12 3.62
CA ASN A 82 -10.92 -0.94 3.42
C ASN A 82 -10.47 -0.19 2.17
N LEU A 83 -11.42 0.11 1.28
CA LEU A 83 -11.20 0.76 0.01
C LEU A 83 -11.61 2.23 0.11
N GLU A 84 -10.66 3.16 -0.05
CA GLU A 84 -10.98 4.60 0.01
C GLU A 84 -11.96 4.98 -1.12
N GLY A 85 -13.18 5.39 -0.77
CA GLY A 85 -14.13 6.00 -1.70
C GLY A 85 -13.85 7.49 -1.94
N GLY A 86 -14.64 8.18 -2.77
CA GLY A 86 -14.45 9.62 -3.02
C GLY A 86 -14.89 10.14 -4.39
N GLY A 87 -16.03 9.65 -4.89
CA GLY A 87 -16.59 10.00 -6.21
C GLY A 87 -15.85 9.34 -7.36
N TRP A 88 -15.91 9.93 -8.56
CA TRP A 88 -15.11 9.64 -9.77
C TRP A 88 -15.10 10.88 -10.68
N CYS A 89 -14.21 10.93 -11.67
CA CYS A 89 -14.24 11.94 -12.73
C CYS A 89 -14.94 11.38 -13.98
N ASN A 90 -15.66 12.21 -14.73
CA ASN A 90 -16.51 11.79 -15.85
C ASN A 90 -16.10 12.38 -17.20
N ASP A 91 -15.16 13.31 -17.21
CA ASP A 91 -14.71 14.00 -18.41
C ASP A 91 -13.23 14.38 -18.27
N VAL A 92 -12.59 14.70 -19.40
CA VAL A 92 -11.15 15.00 -19.43
C VAL A 92 -10.80 16.17 -18.50
N LYS A 93 -11.64 17.21 -18.44
CA LYS A 93 -11.37 18.39 -17.62
C LYS A 93 -11.47 18.05 -16.12
N SER A 94 -12.48 17.29 -15.70
CA SER A 94 -12.63 16.85 -14.31
C SER A 94 -11.51 15.89 -13.89
N CYS A 95 -11.07 14.99 -14.77
CA CYS A 95 -9.93 14.10 -14.47
C CYS A 95 -8.60 14.85 -14.41
N VAL A 96 -8.37 15.82 -15.30
CA VAL A 96 -7.17 16.68 -15.28
C VAL A 96 -7.11 17.51 -14.01
N PHE A 97 -8.24 18.04 -13.53
CA PHE A 97 -8.27 18.73 -12.24
C PHE A 97 -8.04 17.76 -11.07
N ARG A 98 -8.60 16.56 -11.14
CA ARG A 98 -8.52 15.59 -10.05
C ARG A 98 -7.15 14.95 -9.89
N LYS A 99 -6.38 14.78 -10.97
CA LYS A 99 -5.03 14.19 -10.92
C LYS A 99 -4.06 14.98 -10.03
N SER A 100 -4.25 16.29 -9.86
CA SER A 100 -3.43 17.14 -8.97
C SER A 100 -3.93 17.15 -7.51
N SER A 101 -4.70 16.14 -7.10
CA SER A 101 -5.19 15.99 -5.73
C SER A 101 -4.71 14.68 -5.11
N ARG A 102 -4.87 14.56 -3.79
CA ARG A 102 -4.67 13.32 -3.03
C ARG A 102 -5.35 12.08 -3.64
N ARG A 103 -6.46 12.28 -4.33
CA ARG A 103 -7.27 11.18 -4.89
C ARG A 103 -6.95 10.84 -6.33
N GLY A 104 -6.03 11.58 -6.95
CA GLY A 104 -5.56 11.34 -8.31
C GLY A 104 -4.04 11.16 -8.41
N SER A 105 -3.30 11.40 -7.31
CA SER A 105 -1.86 11.27 -7.23
C SER A 105 -1.41 10.83 -5.83
N SER A 106 -0.50 9.86 -5.77
CA SER A 106 0.14 9.46 -4.51
C SER A 106 1.16 10.47 -4.00
N ASN A 107 1.59 11.43 -4.83
CA ASN A 107 2.45 12.54 -4.40
C ASN A 107 1.73 13.49 -3.42
N HIS A 108 0.40 13.48 -3.46
CA HIS A 108 -0.46 14.31 -2.61
C HIS A 108 -1.17 13.50 -1.51
N MET A 109 -0.82 12.22 -1.32
CA MET A 109 -1.35 11.40 -0.23
C MET A 109 -0.66 11.72 1.09
N GLU A 110 -1.40 11.59 2.19
CA GLU A 110 -0.80 11.61 3.52
C GLU A 110 0.18 10.45 3.65
N ARG A 111 1.39 10.77 4.09
CA ARG A 111 2.42 9.76 4.36
C ARG A 111 2.06 8.90 5.58
N GLN A 112 1.15 9.37 6.42
CA GLN A 112 0.65 8.69 7.61
C GLN A 112 -0.85 8.89 7.72
N LEU A 113 -1.57 7.81 8.02
CA LEU A 113 -3.00 7.84 8.23
C LEU A 113 -3.31 7.26 9.61
N GLN A 114 -4.12 7.96 10.38
CA GLN A 114 -4.64 7.42 11.63
C GLN A 114 -5.76 6.42 11.32
N PHE A 115 -5.65 5.21 11.86
CA PHE A 115 -6.73 4.24 11.76
C PHE A 115 -7.80 4.53 12.82
N THR A 116 -9.02 4.72 12.37
CA THR A 116 -10.19 5.10 13.18
C THR A 116 -11.40 4.20 12.88
N GLY A 117 -12.45 4.29 13.68
CA GLY A 117 -13.68 3.50 13.49
C GLY A 117 -13.38 2.00 13.55
N ILE A 118 -13.86 1.23 12.57
CA ILE A 118 -13.63 -0.24 12.51
C ILE A 118 -12.16 -0.65 12.36
N MET A 119 -11.27 0.26 11.94
CA MET A 119 -9.83 0.00 11.90
C MET A 119 -9.11 0.51 13.16
N SER A 120 -9.82 1.14 14.10
CA SER A 120 -9.25 1.71 15.32
C SER A 120 -8.80 0.65 16.30
N ASN A 121 -7.71 0.93 17.02
CA ASN A 121 -7.23 0.11 18.13
C ASN A 121 -7.93 0.46 19.45
N ARG A 122 -8.84 1.44 19.44
CA ARG A 122 -9.58 1.90 20.61
C ARG A 122 -10.84 1.06 20.81
N PRO A 123 -11.06 0.47 22.01
CA PRO A 123 -12.27 -0.32 22.28
C PRO A 123 -13.57 0.46 22.11
N GLU A 124 -13.56 1.76 22.36
CA GLU A 124 -14.76 2.60 22.25
C GLU A 124 -15.18 2.79 20.78
N GLU A 125 -14.23 2.77 19.84
CA GLU A 125 -14.49 2.91 18.41
C GLU A 125 -14.65 1.55 17.71
N ASN A 126 -14.00 0.51 18.24
CA ASN A 126 -13.95 -0.82 17.66
C ASN A 126 -14.10 -1.92 18.73
N PRO A 127 -15.29 -2.10 19.30
CA PRO A 127 -15.53 -3.07 20.36
C PRO A 127 -15.43 -4.53 19.89
N GLY A 128 -15.57 -4.80 18.58
CA GLY A 128 -15.66 -6.15 18.04
C GLY A 128 -14.32 -6.84 17.74
N ILE A 129 -13.25 -6.09 17.42
CA ILE A 129 -11.95 -6.66 17.00
C ILE A 129 -10.98 -6.92 18.17
N LEU A 130 -11.30 -6.43 19.37
CA LEU A 130 -10.47 -6.56 20.58
C LEU A 130 -10.86 -7.77 21.46
N LEU A 131 -11.82 -8.60 21.04
CA LEU A 131 -12.36 -9.68 21.86
C LEU A 131 -11.54 -10.98 21.77
N THR A 132 -10.27 -10.91 22.13
CA THR A 132 -9.54 -12.08 22.65
C THR A 132 -8.79 -11.68 23.91
N SER A 133 -9.52 -11.74 25.02
CA SER A 133 -9.08 -12.00 26.40
C SER A 133 -7.70 -11.50 26.82
N LEU A 134 -7.66 -10.44 27.63
CA LEU A 134 -6.95 -10.35 28.93
C LEU A 134 -7.14 -8.93 29.51
N PRO A 135 -7.09 -8.74 30.85
CA PRO A 135 -7.32 -7.44 31.47
C PRO A 135 -6.33 -6.37 30.96
N CYS A 136 -6.88 -5.17 30.73
CA CYS A 136 -6.33 -3.97 30.06
C CYS A 136 -4.98 -3.39 30.54
N VAL A 137 -4.08 -4.14 31.18
CA VAL A 137 -2.89 -3.55 31.83
C VAL A 137 -1.55 -3.92 31.17
N LEU A 138 -1.44 -4.99 30.37
CA LEU A 138 -0.11 -5.48 29.97
C LEU A 138 0.12 -5.79 28.48
N THR A 139 -0.82 -5.50 27.56
CA THR A 139 -0.51 -5.62 26.12
C THR A 139 -0.78 -4.29 25.41
N PRO A 140 0.18 -3.78 24.60
CA PRO A 140 -0.10 -2.66 23.72
C PRO A 140 -1.29 -3.05 22.86
N SER A 141 -2.20 -2.12 22.58
CA SER A 141 -3.37 -2.33 21.72
C SER A 141 -2.96 -2.92 20.37
N ARG A 142 -2.94 -4.25 20.28
CA ARG A 142 -2.48 -4.98 19.09
C ARG A 142 -3.72 -5.55 18.41
N PHE A 143 -3.81 -5.35 17.10
CA PHE A 143 -4.85 -5.92 16.27
C PHE A 143 -4.57 -7.39 16.00
N HIS A 144 -5.52 -8.28 16.29
CA HIS A 144 -5.38 -9.69 15.89
C HIS A 144 -5.40 -9.81 14.36
N THR A 145 -6.33 -9.14 13.69
CA THR A 145 -6.53 -9.12 12.23
C THR A 145 -5.61 -8.12 11.53
N SER A 146 -5.08 -8.47 10.35
CA SER A 146 -4.35 -7.55 9.48
C SER A 146 -5.30 -6.52 8.87
N LEU A 147 -4.96 -5.23 8.98
CA LEU A 147 -5.77 -4.11 8.50
C LEU A 147 -5.07 -3.44 7.32
N LEU A 148 -5.71 -3.43 6.16
CA LEU A 148 -5.22 -2.78 4.96
C LEU A 148 -6.18 -1.69 4.52
N PHE A 149 -5.69 -0.44 4.46
CA PHE A 149 -6.41 0.68 3.87
C PHE A 149 -5.81 1.00 2.51
N GLN A 150 -6.51 0.65 1.44
CA GLN A 150 -6.08 0.91 0.07
C GLN A 150 -6.39 2.35 -0.29
N ARG A 151 -5.35 3.10 -0.67
CA ARG A 151 -5.52 4.44 -1.25
C ARG A 151 -5.83 4.28 -2.73
N TYR A 152 -6.83 5.02 -3.19
CA TYR A 152 -7.19 5.04 -4.59
C TYR A 152 -6.71 6.34 -5.26
N CYS A 153 -6.25 6.18 -6.50
CA CYS A 153 -5.90 7.24 -7.41
C CYS A 153 -6.70 7.06 -8.71
N TYR A 154 -7.86 7.70 -8.83
CA TYR A 154 -8.72 7.63 -10.03
C TYR A 154 -9.35 8.99 -10.31
#